data_AF-A0A318RRI7-F1
#
_entry.id   AF-A0A318RRI7-F1
#
_cell.length_a   1.000
_cell.length_b   1.000
_cell.length_c   1.000
_cell.angle_alpha   90.00
_cell.angle_beta   90.00
_cell.angle_gamma   90.00
#
_symmetry.space_group_name_H-M   'P 1'
#
loop_
_entity.id
_entity.type
_entity.pdbx_description
1 polymer ?
#
loop_
_entity_poly.entity_id
_entity_poly.type
_entity_poly.pdbx_seq_one_letter_code
_entity_poly.pdbx_strand_id
1 'polypeptide(L)'
;MAMAIGGCGDESASADRSTMNTTSATTSTTTAAFTPTPPAPVYDAPFIDRVEWTTTEQGPSLQVLPTESGRYVQGETDLDPAWAEVVALDPTADSPGMREQFACHWRFARIVAPDKTSWNLEPGRPVVTDEEMIASRCNPGGAEEQIP
;
A
#
# COMPACT_ATOMS: atom_id res chain seq x y z
N MET A 1 -3.61 35.19 55.06
CA MET A 1 -4.18 34.14 55.94
C MET A 1 -3.82 32.80 55.30
N ALA A 2 -2.93 32.03 55.96
CA ALA A 2 -2.53 30.61 55.78
C ALA A 2 -2.34 30.05 54.34
N MET A 3 -1.15 29.70 53.82
CA MET A 3 -0.08 28.75 54.25
C MET A 3 -0.53 27.30 54.55
N ALA A 4 -0.14 26.34 53.69
CA ALA A 4 0.71 25.16 54.01
C ALA A 4 0.99 24.33 52.72
N ILE A 5 2.20 24.22 52.16
CA ILE A 5 3.34 23.28 52.36
C ILE A 5 3.05 21.77 52.43
N GLY A 6 3.89 21.00 51.71
CA GLY A 6 4.22 19.59 51.99
C GLY A 6 3.69 18.59 50.94
N GLY A 7 4.47 17.70 50.34
CA GLY A 7 5.81 17.30 50.69
C GLY A 7 6.49 16.39 49.64
N CYS A 8 7.81 16.39 49.79
CA CYS A 8 8.77 15.39 49.34
C CYS A 8 8.47 14.00 49.91
N GLY A 9 8.85 12.97 49.15
CA GLY A 9 8.91 11.60 49.63
C GLY A 9 10.22 10.99 49.18
N ASP A 10 11.29 11.30 49.91
CA ASP A 10 12.52 10.52 49.93
C ASP A 10 12.64 9.81 51.30
N GLU A 11 13.41 8.73 51.27
CA GLU A 11 14.17 8.12 52.36
C GLU A 11 13.56 6.97 53.20
N SER A 12 14.23 5.82 53.03
CA SER A 12 14.78 4.97 54.10
C SER A 12 13.89 3.93 54.79
N ALA A 13 14.36 2.77 55.22
CA ALA A 13 15.57 1.96 55.01
C ALA A 13 15.39 0.67 55.83
N SER A 14 16.03 -0.43 55.41
CA SER A 14 16.60 -1.53 56.22
C SER A 14 16.43 -2.84 55.45
N ALA A 15 17.45 -3.26 54.70
CA ALA A 15 18.55 -4.10 55.18
C ALA A 15 18.13 -5.57 55.24
N ASP A 16 18.28 -6.25 54.10
CA ASP A 16 18.79 -7.61 54.14
C ASP A 16 20.12 -7.67 53.38
N ARG A 17 21.07 -8.28 54.06
CA ARG A 17 22.50 -8.23 53.82
C ARG A 17 22.84 -9.42 52.93
N SER A 18 22.84 -9.23 51.62
CA SER A 18 23.42 -10.20 50.69
C SER A 18 24.66 -9.63 50.04
N THR A 19 25.77 -9.93 50.71
CA THR A 19 27.06 -10.34 50.17
C THR A 19 27.50 -9.70 48.85
N MET A 20 28.52 -8.85 48.97
CA MET A 20 29.37 -8.40 47.87
C MET A 20 29.81 -9.60 47.03
N ASN A 21 29.45 -9.62 45.75
CA ASN A 21 30.18 -10.40 44.77
C ASN A 21 30.68 -9.44 43.68
N THR A 22 31.84 -8.83 43.97
CA THR A 22 32.66 -8.14 42.97
C THR A 22 32.97 -9.14 41.86
N THR A 23 32.21 -9.06 40.79
CA THR A 23 32.49 -9.79 39.56
C THR A 23 32.85 -8.74 38.54
N SER A 24 34.13 -8.67 38.20
CA SER A 24 34.66 -7.78 37.18
C SER A 24 33.83 -7.93 35.90
N ALA A 25 33.02 -6.93 35.58
CA ALA A 25 32.26 -6.87 34.34
C ALA A 25 33.27 -6.63 33.20
N THR A 26 33.67 -7.72 32.53
CA THR A 26 34.40 -7.65 31.28
C THR A 26 33.41 -7.15 30.23
N THR A 27 33.54 -5.88 29.84
CA THR A 27 32.76 -5.29 28.75
C THR A 27 33.13 -6.02 27.46
N SER A 28 32.31 -7.00 27.08
CA SER A 28 32.45 -7.66 25.78
C SER A 28 31.93 -6.71 24.73
N THR A 29 32.84 -5.99 24.07
CA THR A 29 32.50 -5.21 22.87
C THR A 29 32.19 -6.21 21.75
N THR A 30 30.93 -6.63 21.64
CA THR A 30 30.47 -7.40 20.48
C THR A 30 30.49 -6.47 19.27
N THR A 31 31.50 -6.63 18.41
CA THR A 31 31.45 -6.09 17.05
C THR A 31 30.33 -6.82 16.31
N ALA A 32 29.19 -6.14 16.13
CA ALA A 32 28.14 -6.64 15.26
C ALA A 32 28.69 -6.74 13.83
N ALA A 33 28.70 -7.95 13.27
CA ALA A 33 29.00 -8.14 11.87
C ALA A 33 27.85 -7.54 11.04
N PHE A 34 28.13 -6.55 10.20
CA PHE A 34 27.17 -6.04 9.22
C PHE A 34 27.12 -7.02 8.04
N THR A 35 26.10 -7.86 7.99
CA THR A 35 25.75 -8.56 6.75
C THR A 35 25.15 -7.55 5.76
N PRO A 36 25.68 -7.43 4.53
CA PRO A 36 25.07 -6.57 3.53
C PRO A 36 23.68 -7.10 3.16
N THR A 37 22.65 -6.25 3.25
CA THR A 37 21.32 -6.56 2.74
C THR A 37 21.39 -6.62 1.21
N PRO A 38 20.83 -7.67 0.56
CA PRO A 38 20.75 -7.70 -0.90
C PRO A 38 19.96 -6.48 -1.42
N PRO A 39 20.30 -5.96 -2.61
CA PRO A 39 19.55 -4.85 -3.20
C PRO A 39 18.08 -5.25 -3.41
N ALA A 40 17.18 -4.30 -3.21
CA ALA A 40 15.76 -4.50 -3.52
C ALA A 40 15.58 -4.78 -5.02
N PRO A 41 14.59 -5.58 -5.41
CA PRO A 41 14.25 -5.75 -6.82
C PRO A 41 13.89 -4.41 -7.46
N VAL A 42 14.29 -4.23 -8.72
CA VAL A 42 13.89 -3.10 -9.56
C VAL A 42 12.69 -3.53 -10.39
N TYR A 43 11.62 -2.74 -10.37
CA TYR A 43 10.38 -3.00 -11.09
C TYR A 43 10.24 -2.01 -12.24
N ASP A 44 10.59 -2.46 -13.44
CA ASP A 44 10.49 -1.70 -14.69
C ASP A 44 9.37 -2.26 -15.58
N ALA A 45 8.96 -1.47 -16.58
CA ALA A 45 8.00 -1.87 -17.60
C ALA A 45 8.41 -3.17 -18.32
N PRO A 46 7.44 -3.98 -18.83
CA PRO A 46 6.02 -3.71 -18.90
C PRO A 46 5.29 -3.87 -17.56
N PHE A 47 4.32 -3.00 -17.31
CA PHE A 47 3.50 -3.00 -16.10
C PHE A 47 2.19 -3.80 -16.28
N ILE A 48 1.69 -3.89 -17.52
CA ILE A 48 0.46 -4.59 -17.87
C ILE A 48 0.79 -5.82 -18.71
N ASP A 49 0.33 -7.00 -18.28
CA ASP A 49 0.50 -8.26 -19.02
C ASP A 49 -0.48 -8.31 -20.20
N ARG A 50 -1.77 -8.12 -19.89
CA ARG A 50 -2.85 -8.13 -20.88
C ARG A 50 -4.11 -7.44 -20.36
N VAL A 51 -5.04 -7.24 -21.27
CA VAL A 51 -6.41 -6.79 -20.96
C VAL A 51 -7.43 -7.73 -21.60
N GLU A 52 -8.54 -7.97 -20.92
CA GLU A 52 -9.59 -8.86 -21.39
C GLU A 52 -10.97 -8.26 -21.11
N TRP A 53 -11.78 -8.07 -22.15
CA TRP A 53 -13.18 -7.70 -21.97
C TRP A 53 -14.00 -8.88 -21.47
N THR A 54 -14.81 -8.63 -20.45
CA THR A 54 -15.87 -9.51 -20.00
C THR A 54 -17.21 -8.76 -19.98
N THR A 55 -18.29 -9.50 -19.79
CA THR A 55 -19.64 -8.95 -19.60
C THR A 55 -20.19 -9.48 -18.30
N THR A 56 -20.73 -8.59 -17.49
CA THR A 56 -21.27 -8.90 -16.17
C THR A 56 -22.67 -8.33 -16.02
N GLU A 57 -23.24 -8.43 -14.82
CA GLU A 57 -24.57 -7.90 -14.52
C GLU A 57 -24.63 -6.37 -14.68
N GLN A 58 -23.50 -5.69 -14.50
CA GLN A 58 -23.36 -4.23 -14.61
C GLN A 58 -23.06 -3.77 -16.05
N GLY A 59 -22.63 -4.67 -16.93
CA GLY A 59 -22.33 -4.39 -18.33
C GLY A 59 -20.94 -4.85 -18.78
N PRO A 60 -20.37 -4.24 -19.84
CA PRO A 60 -19.01 -4.55 -20.26
C PRO A 60 -17.99 -4.07 -19.22
N SER A 61 -16.97 -4.88 -18.96
CA SER A 61 -15.94 -4.65 -17.97
C SER A 61 -14.59 -5.07 -18.54
N LEU A 62 -13.61 -4.16 -18.55
CA LEU A 62 -12.26 -4.43 -19.02
C LEU A 62 -11.42 -4.88 -17.83
N GLN A 63 -11.04 -6.16 -17.82
CA GLN A 63 -10.11 -6.69 -16.82
C GLN A 63 -8.68 -6.35 -17.23
N VAL A 64 -8.00 -5.54 -16.43
CA VAL A 64 -6.58 -5.21 -16.60
C VAL A 64 -5.76 -6.12 -15.69
N LEU A 65 -4.88 -6.93 -16.29
CA LEU A 65 -4.03 -7.86 -15.55
C LEU A 65 -2.60 -7.31 -15.46
N PRO A 66 -2.15 -6.88 -14.26
CA PRO A 66 -0.81 -6.34 -14.09
C PRO A 66 0.24 -7.45 -14.04
N THR A 67 1.45 -7.12 -14.52
CA THR A 67 2.67 -7.91 -14.29
C THR A 67 3.11 -7.81 -12.83
N GLU A 68 4.12 -8.59 -12.45
CA GLU A 68 4.82 -8.42 -11.16
C GLU A 68 5.31 -6.96 -10.99
N SER A 69 5.92 -6.38 -12.04
CA SER A 69 6.37 -4.99 -12.00
C SER A 69 5.21 -4.02 -11.77
N GLY A 70 4.08 -4.18 -12.46
CA GLY A 70 2.90 -3.34 -12.26
C GLY A 70 2.30 -3.43 -10.85
N ARG A 71 2.43 -4.59 -10.20
CA ARG A 71 1.98 -4.79 -8.81
C ARG A 71 2.88 -4.12 -7.79
N TYR A 72 4.20 -4.17 -7.99
CA TYR A 72 5.18 -3.86 -6.94
C TYR A 72 6.04 -2.62 -7.20
N VAL A 73 5.94 -1.99 -8.37
CA VAL A 73 6.58 -0.70 -8.61
C VAL A 73 6.13 0.32 -7.56
N GLN A 74 7.10 1.09 -7.06
CA GLN A 74 6.89 2.04 -5.98
C GLN A 74 6.71 3.45 -6.55
N GLY A 75 5.88 4.26 -5.90
CA GLY A 75 5.58 5.62 -6.35
C GLY A 75 4.50 5.70 -7.42
N GLU A 76 4.21 6.93 -7.86
CA GLU A 76 3.11 7.26 -8.77
C GLU A 76 3.58 7.61 -10.20
N THR A 77 4.89 7.74 -10.44
CA THR A 77 5.46 8.20 -11.72
C THR A 77 5.09 7.35 -12.92
N ASP A 78 4.86 6.06 -12.69
CA ASP A 78 4.63 5.08 -13.75
C ASP A 78 3.14 4.90 -14.10
N LEU A 79 2.26 5.72 -13.50
CA LEU A 79 0.82 5.71 -13.75
C LEU A 79 0.47 6.07 -15.21
N ASP A 80 1.16 7.03 -15.82
CA ASP A 80 0.96 7.42 -17.22
C ASP A 80 1.52 6.38 -18.19
N PRO A 81 2.77 5.90 -18.03
CA PRO A 81 3.28 4.76 -18.79
C PRO A 81 2.39 3.52 -18.72
N ALA A 82 1.93 3.12 -17.53
CA ALA A 82 1.09 1.95 -17.37
C ALA A 82 -0.29 2.11 -18.03
N TRP A 83 -0.88 3.31 -17.99
CA TRP A 83 -2.11 3.57 -18.76
C TRP A 83 -1.88 3.52 -20.26
N ALA A 84 -0.76 4.04 -20.75
CA ALA A 84 -0.41 3.96 -22.15
C ALA A 84 -0.28 2.50 -22.63
N GLU A 85 0.20 1.59 -21.79
CA GLU A 85 0.20 0.15 -22.07
C GLU A 85 -1.23 -0.43 -22.19
N VAL A 86 -2.16 -0.05 -21.29
CA VAL A 86 -3.58 -0.45 -21.39
C VAL A 86 -4.18 0.00 -22.72
N VAL A 87 -4.00 1.27 -23.10
CA VAL A 87 -4.53 1.83 -24.35
C VAL A 87 -3.84 1.24 -25.59
N ALA A 88 -2.57 0.88 -25.49
CA ALA A 88 -1.86 0.18 -26.57
C ALA A 88 -2.39 -1.23 -26.79
N LEU A 89 -2.78 -1.93 -25.72
CA LEU A 89 -3.40 -3.25 -25.77
C LEU A 89 -4.85 -3.18 -26.27
N ASP A 90 -5.60 -2.16 -25.85
CA ASP A 90 -6.95 -1.89 -26.35
C ASP A 90 -7.24 -0.38 -26.46
N PRO A 91 -7.22 0.18 -27.69
CA PRO A 91 -7.50 1.60 -27.91
C PRO A 91 -8.92 2.04 -27.53
N THR A 92 -9.86 1.10 -27.40
CA THR A 92 -11.25 1.43 -27.02
C THR A 92 -11.39 1.75 -25.53
N ALA A 93 -10.36 1.45 -24.73
CA ALA A 93 -10.30 1.79 -23.31
C ALA A 93 -10.06 3.28 -23.04
N ASP A 94 -9.63 4.07 -24.04
CA ASP A 94 -9.21 5.47 -23.89
C ASP A 94 -10.40 6.43 -23.69
N SER A 95 -11.01 6.34 -22.51
CA SER A 95 -12.05 7.24 -22.03
C SER A 95 -11.64 7.87 -20.69
N PRO A 96 -12.08 9.11 -20.39
CA PRO A 96 -11.76 9.76 -19.12
C PRO A 96 -12.16 8.93 -17.90
N GLY A 97 -13.36 8.34 -17.90
CA GLY A 97 -13.85 7.54 -16.77
C GLY A 97 -13.05 6.27 -16.54
N MET A 98 -12.63 5.57 -17.59
CA MET A 98 -11.78 4.38 -17.43
C MET A 98 -10.36 4.75 -16.98
N ARG A 99 -9.81 5.88 -17.45
CA ARG A 99 -8.51 6.40 -17.02
C ARG A 99 -8.48 6.68 -15.51
N GLU A 100 -9.52 7.34 -15.00
CA GLU A 100 -9.65 7.72 -13.59
C GLU A 100 -9.83 6.49 -12.69
N GLN A 101 -10.65 5.52 -13.12
CA GLN A 101 -10.75 4.23 -12.45
C GLN A 101 -9.38 3.55 -12.35
N PHE A 102 -8.65 3.44 -13.48
CA PHE A 102 -7.31 2.86 -13.49
C PHE A 102 -6.34 3.61 -12.58
N ALA A 103 -6.39 4.95 -12.57
CA ALA A 103 -5.56 5.77 -11.68
C ALA A 103 -5.83 5.43 -10.20
N CYS A 104 -7.09 5.24 -9.81
CA CYS A 104 -7.44 4.81 -8.46
C CYS A 104 -6.91 3.39 -8.17
N HIS A 105 -7.03 2.47 -9.11
CA HIS A 105 -6.49 1.12 -8.97
C HIS A 105 -4.97 1.11 -8.77
N TRP A 106 -4.27 1.89 -9.58
CA TRP A 106 -2.83 2.07 -9.53
C TRP A 106 -2.35 2.66 -8.21
N ARG A 107 -3.03 3.70 -7.70
CA ARG A 107 -2.60 4.43 -6.49
C ARG A 107 -3.00 3.70 -5.20
N PHE A 108 -4.14 3.01 -5.20
CA PHE A 108 -4.74 2.48 -3.97
C PHE A 108 -4.99 0.98 -4.02
N ALA A 109 -5.78 0.51 -5.00
CA ALA A 109 -6.26 -0.88 -4.99
C ALA A 109 -5.11 -1.89 -5.06
N ARG A 110 -4.04 -1.61 -5.81
CA ARG A 110 -2.85 -2.48 -5.86
C ARG A 110 -2.19 -2.67 -4.50
N ILE A 111 -2.26 -1.67 -3.61
CA ILE A 111 -1.62 -1.68 -2.30
C ILE A 111 -2.54 -2.33 -1.26
N VAL A 112 -3.83 -1.99 -1.30
CA VAL A 112 -4.82 -2.43 -0.32
C VAL A 112 -5.30 -3.87 -0.58
N ALA A 113 -5.34 -4.28 -1.84
CA ALA A 113 -5.80 -5.60 -2.27
C ALA A 113 -4.84 -6.19 -3.33
N PRO A 114 -3.58 -6.49 -2.96
CA PRO A 114 -2.54 -6.93 -3.90
C PRO A 114 -2.85 -8.25 -4.59
N ASP A 115 -3.67 -9.10 -3.94
CA ASP A 115 -4.03 -10.43 -4.43
C ASP A 115 -5.15 -10.41 -5.48
N LYS A 116 -5.76 -9.25 -5.78
CA LYS A 116 -6.74 -9.15 -6.87
C LYS A 116 -6.05 -9.48 -8.21
N THR A 117 -6.56 -10.49 -8.90
CA THR A 117 -6.01 -10.93 -10.20
C THR A 117 -6.05 -9.82 -11.23
N SER A 118 -7.19 -9.13 -11.34
CA SER A 118 -7.42 -8.03 -12.28
C SER A 118 -7.91 -6.76 -11.60
N TRP A 119 -7.73 -5.63 -12.29
CA TRP A 119 -8.42 -4.37 -12.03
C TRP A 119 -9.46 -4.16 -13.11
N ASN A 120 -10.73 -4.07 -12.72
CA ASN A 120 -11.82 -4.02 -13.68
C ASN A 120 -12.21 -2.56 -13.92
N LEU A 121 -12.32 -2.19 -15.20
CA LEU A 121 -12.67 -0.84 -15.64
C LEU A 121 -13.95 -0.89 -16.46
N GLU A 122 -15.00 -0.21 -16.01
CA GLU A 122 -16.28 -0.21 -16.71
C GLU A 122 -16.53 1.15 -17.40
N PRO A 123 -16.85 1.18 -18.71
CA PRO A 123 -17.07 2.41 -19.45
C PRO A 123 -18.37 3.14 -19.06
N GLY A 124 -19.31 2.44 -18.40
CA GLY A 124 -20.58 3.01 -17.94
C GLY A 124 -20.50 3.78 -16.62
N ARG A 125 -19.33 3.82 -15.97
CA ARG A 125 -19.15 4.44 -14.66
C ARG A 125 -19.02 5.96 -14.81
N PRO A 126 -19.62 6.75 -13.90
CA PRO A 126 -19.55 8.20 -13.99
C PRO A 126 -18.13 8.70 -13.70
N VAL A 127 -17.75 9.78 -14.40
CA VAL A 127 -16.60 10.61 -14.06
C VAL A 127 -16.94 11.39 -12.79
N VAL A 128 -16.13 11.23 -11.74
CA VAL A 128 -16.36 11.82 -10.41
C VAL A 128 -15.06 12.46 -9.89
N THR A 129 -15.09 13.13 -8.73
CA THR A 129 -13.85 13.66 -8.14
C THR A 129 -12.96 12.52 -7.62
N ASP A 130 -11.66 12.77 -7.50
CA ASP A 130 -10.71 11.81 -6.91
C ASP A 130 -11.18 11.31 -5.53
N GLU A 131 -11.71 12.20 -4.69
CA GLU A 131 -12.23 11.82 -3.37
C GLU A 131 -13.42 10.86 -3.47
N GLU A 132 -14.34 11.10 -4.40
CA GLU A 132 -15.49 10.22 -4.62
C GLU A 132 -15.07 8.89 -5.25
N MET A 133 -14.10 8.90 -6.17
CA MET A 133 -13.50 7.70 -6.76
C MET A 133 -12.90 6.80 -5.66
N ILE A 134 -12.16 7.38 -4.71
CA ILE A 134 -11.58 6.65 -3.59
C ILE A 134 -12.67 6.19 -2.61
N ALA A 135 -13.63 7.05 -2.27
CA ALA A 135 -14.72 6.72 -1.35
C ALA A 135 -15.60 5.57 -1.87
N SER A 136 -15.75 5.47 -3.19
CA SER A 136 -16.44 4.38 -3.89
C SER A 136 -15.53 3.18 -4.19
N ARG A 137 -14.33 3.12 -3.62
CA ARG A 137 -13.36 2.03 -3.78
C ARG A 137 -12.99 1.78 -5.26
N CYS A 138 -12.72 2.85 -5.98
CA CYS A 138 -12.41 2.87 -7.40
C CYS A 138 -13.56 2.41 -8.31
N ASN A 139 -14.79 2.32 -7.80
CA ASN A 139 -15.94 1.85 -8.56
C ASN A 139 -17.19 2.73 -8.36
N PRO A 140 -17.24 3.94 -8.95
CA PRO A 140 -18.31 4.90 -8.71
C PRO A 140 -19.63 4.48 -9.38
N GLY A 141 -20.76 4.97 -8.85
CA GLY A 141 -22.07 4.79 -9.50
C GLY A 141 -22.72 3.40 -9.37
N GLY A 142 -22.13 2.44 -8.63
CA GLY A 142 -22.75 1.13 -8.41
C GLY A 142 -21.83 0.15 -7.68
N ALA A 143 -22.36 -1.02 -7.31
CA ALA A 143 -21.57 -2.04 -6.61
C ALA A 143 -20.44 -2.61 -7.48
N GLU A 144 -19.40 -3.12 -6.82
CA GLU A 144 -18.38 -3.95 -7.46
C GLU A 144 -19.03 -5.17 -8.12
N GLU A 145 -18.46 -5.53 -9.26
CA GLU A 145 -18.82 -6.69 -10.05
C GLU A 145 -18.51 -8.00 -9.31
N GLN A 146 -19.45 -8.94 -9.30
CA GLN A 146 -19.21 -10.29 -8.79
C GLN A 146 -18.73 -11.16 -9.96
N ILE A 147 -17.42 -11.43 -9.99
CA ILE A 147 -16.85 -12.35 -10.96
C ILE A 147 -17.08 -13.78 -10.42
N PRO A 148 -17.78 -14.66 -11.14
CA PRO A 148 -18.05 -16.04 -10.71
C PRO A 148 -16.81 -16.92 -10.63
#